data_AF-A0A0Q9C2H7-F1
#
_entry.id   AF-A0A0Q9C2H7-F1
#
_cell.length_a   1.000
_cell.length_b   1.000
_cell.length_c   1.000
_cell.angle_alpha   90.00
_cell.angle_beta   90.00
_cell.angle_gamma   90.00
#
_symmetry.space_group_name_H-M   'P 1'
#
loop_
_entity.id
_entity.type
_entity.pdbx_description
1 polymer ?
#
loop_
_entity_poly.entity_id
_entity_poly.type
_entity_poly.pdbx_seq_one_letter_code
_entity_poly.pdbx_strand_id
1 'polypeptide(L)'
;MRQSILLSAALVGTLGLTSGCAGMGVPRLDPLPTPTGPVPFAYWLPSEPGGDSAQLEGTLVEEDGCLYVDADSARYLPVFPAGAVAWDGSTLTTTNPRDPATRDDVVPGEEISLGGGGGEGTPGPTTVVPDACDLADGYFVVAAP
;
A
#
# COMPACT_ATOMS: atom_id res chain seq x y z
N MET A 1 66.57 34.88 32.09
CA MET A 1 65.28 35.48 32.51
C MET A 1 64.43 35.74 31.26
N ARG A 2 63.15 35.30 31.30
CA ARG A 2 62.02 35.68 30.42
C ARG A 2 62.12 35.28 28.93
N GLN A 3 61.53 34.17 28.51
CA GLN A 3 60.13 33.98 28.07
C GLN A 3 59.65 35.03 27.04
N SER A 4 59.40 34.56 25.82
CA SER A 4 58.28 34.97 24.96
C SER A 4 57.98 33.84 23.97
N ILE A 5 56.87 33.16 24.23
CA ILE A 5 56.27 32.05 23.48
C ILE A 5 55.16 32.67 22.64
N LEU A 6 55.12 32.47 21.32
CA LEU A 6 53.91 32.55 20.49
C LEU A 6 54.09 31.58 19.30
N LEU A 7 53.64 30.32 19.45
CA LEU A 7 52.34 29.80 18.96
C LEU A 7 52.22 29.83 17.42
N SER A 8 52.94 28.92 16.76
CA SER A 8 52.67 28.54 15.37
C SER A 8 51.44 27.62 15.31
N ALA A 9 50.49 28.02 14.48
CA ALA A 9 49.20 27.37 14.27
C ALA A 9 49.34 25.91 13.78
N ALA A 10 48.82 24.96 14.55
CA ALA A 10 48.55 23.61 14.08
C ALA A 10 47.12 23.57 13.52
N LEU A 11 47.01 23.60 12.19
CA LEU A 11 45.75 23.48 11.47
C LEU A 11 45.36 21.99 11.43
N VAL A 12 44.70 21.50 12.48
CA VAL A 12 44.07 20.17 12.52
C VAL A 12 42.58 20.38 12.27
N GLY A 13 42.20 20.38 10.98
CA GLY A 13 40.81 20.39 10.54
C GLY A 13 40.50 19.05 9.88
N THR A 14 40.16 18.06 10.70
CA THR A 14 39.75 16.71 10.32
C THR A 14 38.63 16.76 9.28
N LEU A 15 38.87 16.23 8.08
CA LEU A 15 37.87 16.13 7.03
C LEU A 15 36.64 15.35 7.54
N GLY A 16 35.48 16.00 7.47
CA GLY A 16 34.19 15.43 7.82
C GLY A 16 33.89 14.21 6.97
N LEU A 17 33.60 13.11 7.65
CA LEU A 17 33.02 11.90 7.09
C LEU A 17 31.70 12.29 6.42
N THR A 18 31.66 12.28 5.09
CA THR A 18 30.43 12.38 4.33
C THR A 18 29.58 11.16 4.68
N SER A 19 28.51 11.36 5.45
CA SER A 19 27.44 10.37 5.64
C SER A 19 26.76 10.16 4.29
N GLY A 20 27.30 9.24 3.51
CA GLY A 20 26.56 8.67 2.40
C GLY A 20 25.34 8.00 2.99
N CYS A 21 24.16 8.62 2.81
CA CYS A 21 22.91 7.87 2.83
C CYS A 21 22.97 6.97 1.60
N ALA A 22 23.73 5.88 1.71
CA ALA A 22 23.62 4.78 0.78
C ALA A 22 22.15 4.39 0.83
N GLY A 23 21.47 4.56 -0.30
CA GLY A 23 20.14 4.03 -0.51
C GLY A 23 20.21 2.54 -0.22
N MET A 24 19.88 2.16 1.01
CA MET A 24 19.32 0.85 1.27
C MET A 24 18.03 0.87 0.48
N GLY A 25 18.10 0.35 -0.75
CA GLY A 25 16.93 0.06 -1.53
C GLY A 25 16.01 -0.72 -0.60
N VAL A 26 14.84 -0.14 -0.33
CA VAL A 26 13.80 -0.85 0.42
C VAL A 26 13.65 -2.22 -0.23
N PRO A 27 13.79 -3.32 0.53
CA PRO A 27 13.57 -4.64 -0.01
C PRO A 27 12.19 -4.66 -0.66
N ARG A 28 12.12 -4.75 -1.98
CA ARG A 28 10.83 -4.88 -2.66
C ARG A 28 10.44 -6.35 -2.64
N LEU A 29 9.22 -6.61 -2.20
CA LEU A 29 8.60 -7.91 -2.41
C LEU A 29 8.36 -8.12 -3.90
N ASP A 30 8.46 -9.36 -4.34
CA ASP A 30 7.96 -9.74 -5.66
C ASP A 30 6.44 -9.48 -5.70
N PRO A 31 5.92 -8.93 -6.81
CA PRO A 31 4.49 -8.75 -7.00
C PRO A 31 3.75 -10.07 -6.78
N LEU A 32 2.58 -9.97 -6.14
CA LEU A 32 1.64 -11.08 -6.08
C LEU A 32 1.18 -11.44 -7.51
N PRO A 33 0.80 -12.70 -7.75
CA PRO A 33 0.33 -13.10 -9.07
C PRO A 33 -0.94 -12.32 -9.42
N THR A 34 -1.01 -11.79 -10.64
CA THR A 34 -2.27 -11.27 -11.17
C THR A 34 -3.29 -12.41 -11.23
N PRO A 35 -4.54 -12.20 -10.76
CA PRO A 35 -5.60 -13.19 -10.90
C PRO A 35 -5.77 -13.66 -12.34
N THR A 36 -5.80 -14.98 -12.56
CA THR A 36 -6.09 -15.60 -13.87
C THR A 36 -7.43 -16.33 -13.91
N GLY A 37 -8.16 -16.33 -12.78
CA GLY A 37 -9.47 -16.94 -12.61
C GLY A 37 -10.37 -16.09 -11.71
N PRO A 38 -11.56 -16.60 -11.34
CA PRO A 38 -12.49 -15.89 -10.47
C PRO A 38 -11.84 -15.56 -9.12
N VAL A 39 -11.98 -14.32 -8.68
CA VAL A 39 -11.51 -13.81 -7.38
C VAL A 39 -12.62 -12.99 -6.73
N PRO A 40 -12.66 -12.91 -5.39
CA PRO A 40 -13.72 -12.21 -4.68
C PRO A 40 -13.47 -10.70 -4.57
N PHE A 41 -12.50 -10.13 -5.29
CA PHE A 41 -12.17 -8.71 -5.19
C PHE A 41 -12.02 -8.09 -6.58
N ALA A 42 -12.30 -6.79 -6.67
CA ALA A 42 -11.99 -6.03 -7.86
C ALA A 42 -10.51 -5.64 -7.89
N TYR A 43 -9.96 -5.49 -9.09
CA TYR A 43 -8.58 -5.04 -9.25
C TYR A 43 -8.41 -4.10 -10.44
N TRP A 44 -7.38 -3.26 -10.38
CA TRP A 44 -7.02 -2.35 -11.46
C TRP A 44 -5.57 -2.58 -11.89
N LEU A 45 -5.27 -2.30 -13.17
CA LEU A 45 -3.91 -2.40 -13.71
C LEU A 45 -3.17 -1.07 -13.54
N PRO A 46 -2.16 -0.98 -12.64
CA PRO A 46 -1.42 0.25 -12.43
C PRO A 46 -0.56 0.62 -13.63
N SER A 47 -0.66 1.87 -14.07
CA SER A 47 0.25 2.46 -15.06
C SER A 47 1.38 3.25 -14.41
N GLU A 48 1.15 3.81 -13.21
CA GLU A 48 2.11 4.56 -12.40
C GLU A 48 1.77 4.37 -10.90
N PRO A 49 2.74 4.47 -9.97
CA PRO A 49 2.45 4.57 -8.54
C PRO A 49 1.62 5.82 -8.25
N GLY A 50 0.61 5.69 -7.40
CA GLY A 50 -0.26 6.80 -7.07
C GLY A 50 -1.50 6.37 -6.30
N GLY A 51 -2.11 7.34 -5.64
CA GLY A 51 -3.35 7.17 -4.90
C GLY A 51 -3.71 8.48 -4.19
N ASP A 52 -5.00 8.67 -3.98
CA ASP A 52 -5.45 9.69 -3.03
C ASP A 52 -5.03 9.29 -1.61
N SER A 53 -4.90 10.27 -0.72
CA SER A 53 -4.57 10.03 0.69
C SER A 53 -5.81 9.80 1.56
N ALA A 54 -6.91 9.35 0.97
CA ALA A 54 -8.08 8.95 1.76
C ALA A 54 -7.81 7.60 2.42
N GLN A 55 -8.51 7.38 3.52
CA GLN A 55 -8.37 6.21 4.37
C GLN A 55 -9.74 5.54 4.47
N LEU A 56 -9.80 4.27 4.11
CA LEU A 56 -10.94 3.40 4.38
C LEU A 56 -10.55 2.48 5.53
N GLU A 57 -11.30 2.53 6.62
CA GLU A 57 -11.12 1.69 7.81
C GLU A 57 -12.45 1.05 8.14
N GLY A 58 -12.44 -0.28 8.32
CA GLY A 58 -13.66 -1.03 8.55
C GLY A 58 -13.39 -2.51 8.69
N THR A 59 -14.44 -3.32 8.67
CA THR A 59 -14.35 -4.77 8.79
C THR A 59 -14.34 -5.43 7.40
N LEU A 60 -13.38 -6.30 7.14
CA LEU A 60 -13.38 -7.14 5.94
C LEU A 60 -14.53 -8.14 6.03
N VAL A 61 -15.44 -8.16 5.07
CA VAL A 61 -16.58 -9.08 5.03
C VAL A 61 -16.62 -9.83 3.71
N GLU A 62 -16.94 -11.11 3.75
CA GLU A 62 -17.22 -11.91 2.56
C GLU A 62 -18.73 -12.08 2.41
N GLU A 63 -19.30 -11.59 1.32
CA GLU A 63 -20.72 -11.69 1.02
C GLU A 63 -20.92 -12.00 -0.47
N ASP A 64 -21.78 -12.98 -0.77
CA ASP A 64 -22.11 -13.43 -2.13
C ASP A 64 -20.88 -13.73 -3.03
N GLY A 65 -19.79 -14.18 -2.40
CA GLY A 65 -18.53 -14.52 -3.08
C GLY A 65 -17.64 -13.31 -3.38
N CYS A 66 -17.88 -12.16 -2.73
CA CYS A 66 -17.08 -10.95 -2.84
C CYS A 66 -16.64 -10.43 -1.48
N LEU A 67 -15.44 -9.85 -1.45
CA LEU A 67 -14.85 -9.19 -0.29
C LEU A 67 -15.19 -7.71 -0.33
N TYR A 68 -15.82 -7.23 0.73
CA TYR A 68 -16.14 -5.83 0.94
C TYR A 68 -15.50 -5.33 2.23
N VAL A 69 -15.50 -4.02 2.40
CA VAL A 69 -15.19 -3.37 3.68
C VAL A 69 -16.45 -2.69 4.19
N ASP A 70 -16.98 -3.16 5.31
CA ASP A 70 -18.08 -2.50 6.03
C ASP A 70 -17.50 -1.38 6.89
N ALA A 71 -17.86 -0.13 6.56
CA ALA A 71 -17.35 1.08 7.19
C ALA A 71 -18.45 2.15 7.25
N ASP A 72 -18.63 2.79 8.41
CA ASP A 72 -19.55 3.92 8.59
C ASP A 72 -21.01 3.68 8.10
N SER A 73 -21.51 2.45 8.27
CA SER A 73 -22.84 2.00 7.80
C SER A 73 -22.99 1.90 6.28
N ALA A 74 -21.86 1.89 5.55
CA ALA A 74 -21.80 1.66 4.12
C ALA A 74 -20.82 0.53 3.81
N ARG A 75 -21.00 -0.09 2.64
CA ARG A 75 -20.20 -1.24 2.22
C ARG A 75 -19.44 -0.92 0.95
N TYR A 76 -18.13 -0.87 1.04
CA TYR A 76 -17.28 -0.51 -0.09
C TYR A 76 -16.68 -1.76 -0.74
N LEU A 77 -16.74 -1.84 -2.06
CA LEU A 77 -15.94 -2.81 -2.81
C LEU A 77 -14.50 -2.27 -2.96
N PRO A 78 -13.49 -2.87 -2.31
CA PRO A 78 -12.10 -2.49 -2.53
C PRO A 78 -11.64 -2.93 -3.93
N VAL A 79 -10.97 -2.01 -4.62
CA VAL A 79 -10.37 -2.21 -5.94
C VAL A 79 -8.85 -2.16 -5.78
N PHE A 80 -8.23 -3.34 -5.71
CA PHE A 80 -6.80 -3.46 -5.41
C PHE A 80 -5.90 -3.28 -6.65
N PRO A 81 -4.66 -2.81 -6.49
CA PRO A 81 -3.70 -2.86 -7.58
C PRO A 81 -3.41 -4.33 -7.94
N ALA A 82 -3.42 -4.66 -9.22
CA ALA A 82 -3.02 -5.98 -9.68
C ALA A 82 -1.60 -6.30 -9.20
N GLY A 83 -1.46 -7.45 -8.53
CA GLY A 83 -0.19 -7.89 -7.94
C GLY A 83 0.17 -7.26 -6.59
N ALA A 84 -0.74 -6.49 -5.98
CA ALA A 84 -0.64 -6.05 -4.58
C ALA A 84 -1.62 -6.79 -3.65
N VAL A 85 -2.40 -7.73 -4.18
CA VAL A 85 -3.39 -8.50 -3.41
C VAL A 85 -3.40 -9.97 -3.86
N ALA A 86 -3.69 -10.87 -2.92
CA ALA A 86 -3.96 -12.28 -3.17
C ALA A 86 -5.04 -12.79 -2.21
N TRP A 87 -5.80 -13.77 -2.67
CA TRP A 87 -6.81 -14.47 -1.87
C TRP A 87 -6.59 -15.98 -2.00
N ASP A 88 -6.54 -16.68 -0.87
CA ASP A 88 -6.33 -18.14 -0.81
C ASP A 88 -7.62 -18.95 -0.58
N GLY A 89 -8.77 -18.28 -0.44
CA GLY A 89 -10.03 -18.89 -0.03
C GLY A 89 -10.46 -18.56 1.39
N SER A 90 -9.57 -17.99 2.20
CA SER A 90 -9.82 -17.64 3.61
C SER A 90 -9.11 -16.38 4.08
N THR A 91 -7.95 -16.09 3.50
CA THR A 91 -7.06 -15.00 3.92
C THR A 91 -6.80 -14.07 2.74
N LEU A 92 -6.99 -12.78 2.99
CA LEU A 92 -6.63 -11.70 2.09
C LEU A 92 -5.22 -11.25 2.45
N THR A 93 -4.26 -11.51 1.56
CA THR A 93 -2.90 -10.99 1.68
C THR A 93 -2.79 -9.71 0.85
N THR A 94 -2.42 -8.60 1.47
CA THR A 94 -2.19 -7.31 0.82
C THR A 94 -0.74 -6.86 1.00
N THR A 95 -0.18 -6.17 0.01
CA THR A 95 1.10 -5.48 0.17
C THR A 95 0.85 -4.11 0.80
N ASN A 96 1.58 -3.78 1.87
CA ASN A 96 1.39 -2.51 2.55
C ASN A 96 1.91 -1.35 1.68
N PRO A 97 1.07 -0.36 1.32
CA PRO A 97 1.50 0.75 0.47
C PRO A 97 2.43 1.74 1.19
N ARG A 98 2.43 1.76 2.53
CA ARG A 98 3.34 2.59 3.33
C ARG A 98 4.68 1.91 3.60
N ASP A 99 4.70 0.58 3.61
CA ASP A 99 5.90 -0.24 3.72
C ASP A 99 5.86 -1.42 2.73
N PRO A 100 6.26 -1.20 1.45
CA PRO A 100 6.22 -2.23 0.40
C PRO A 100 7.08 -3.47 0.66
N ALA A 101 7.87 -3.48 1.75
CA ALA A 101 8.61 -4.65 2.22
C ALA A 101 7.76 -5.57 3.09
N THR A 102 6.52 -5.19 3.41
CA THR A 102 5.62 -5.91 4.31
C THR A 102 4.32 -6.32 3.63
N ARG A 103 3.74 -7.41 4.16
CA ARG A 103 2.42 -7.89 3.78
C ARG A 103 1.54 -7.94 5.01
N ASP A 104 0.28 -7.65 4.81
CA ASP A 104 -0.76 -7.75 5.81
C ASP A 104 -1.72 -8.87 5.40
N ASP A 105 -1.92 -9.83 6.29
CA ASP A 105 -2.86 -10.94 6.15
C ASP A 105 -4.10 -10.62 6.99
N VAL A 106 -5.27 -10.62 6.35
CA VAL A 106 -6.56 -10.28 6.99
C VAL A 106 -7.58 -11.34 6.63
N VAL A 107 -8.31 -11.86 7.62
CA VAL A 107 -9.44 -12.78 7.38
C VAL A 107 -10.78 -12.06 7.51
N PRO A 108 -11.86 -12.55 6.86
CA PRO A 108 -13.20 -11.97 7.06
C PRO A 108 -13.59 -11.92 8.55
N GLY A 109 -14.13 -10.78 8.96
CA GLY A 109 -14.46 -10.44 10.36
C GLY A 109 -13.39 -9.62 11.08
N GLU A 110 -12.21 -9.44 10.49
CA GLU A 110 -11.15 -8.59 11.05
C GLU A 110 -11.19 -7.16 10.50
N GLU A 111 -10.59 -6.24 11.25
CA GLU A 111 -10.42 -4.86 10.80
C GLU A 111 -9.34 -4.76 9.72
N ILE A 112 -9.58 -3.93 8.71
CA ILE A 112 -8.64 -3.60 7.64
C ILE A 112 -8.57 -2.08 7.45
N SER A 113 -7.37 -1.60 7.13
CA SER A 113 -7.10 -0.18 6.88
C SER A 113 -6.45 -0.04 5.51
N LEU A 114 -7.17 0.57 4.56
CA LEU A 114 -6.77 0.73 3.16
C LEU A 114 -6.59 2.21 2.81
N GLY A 115 -5.40 2.56 2.30
CA GLY A 115 -5.13 3.88 1.73
C GLY A 115 -5.54 3.95 0.26
N GLY A 116 -6.15 5.05 -0.17
CA GLY A 116 -6.64 5.18 -1.54
C GLY A 116 -7.65 6.32 -1.74
N GLY A 117 -8.61 6.10 -2.64
CA GLY A 117 -9.66 7.07 -2.96
C GLY A 117 -11.02 6.42 -3.22
N GLY A 118 -12.08 7.03 -2.70
CA GLY A 118 -13.46 6.59 -2.94
C GLY A 118 -13.96 7.01 -4.32
N GLY A 119 -14.80 6.17 -4.92
CA GLY A 119 -15.47 6.45 -6.19
C GLY A 119 -16.91 5.93 -6.20
N GLU A 120 -17.73 6.56 -7.04
CA GLU A 120 -19.13 6.21 -7.26
C GLU A 120 -19.36 5.91 -8.76
N GLY A 121 -20.35 5.06 -9.06
CA GLY A 121 -20.71 4.71 -10.44
C GLY A 121 -19.81 3.63 -11.05
N THR A 122 -19.49 3.76 -12.34
CA THR A 122 -18.72 2.75 -13.07
C THR A 122 -17.21 3.02 -12.96
N PRO A 123 -16.40 2.06 -12.46
CA PRO A 123 -14.95 2.19 -12.43
C PRO A 123 -14.33 2.42 -13.81
N GLY A 124 -13.10 2.94 -13.83
CA GLY A 124 -12.37 3.22 -15.08
C GLY A 124 -12.07 1.97 -15.92
N PRO A 125 -11.70 2.13 -17.20
CA PRO A 125 -11.58 1.02 -18.16
C PRO A 125 -10.44 0.03 -17.85
N THR A 126 -9.57 0.36 -16.90
CA THR A 126 -8.48 -0.50 -16.41
C THR A 126 -8.87 -1.32 -15.18
N THR A 127 -10.10 -1.16 -14.70
CA THR A 127 -10.64 -1.90 -13.55
C THR A 127 -11.41 -3.12 -14.02
N VAL A 128 -11.12 -4.26 -13.39
CA VAL A 128 -11.87 -5.50 -13.54
C VAL A 128 -12.66 -5.72 -12.26
N VAL A 129 -13.98 -5.72 -12.40
CA VAL A 129 -14.94 -6.03 -11.32
C VAL A 129 -15.52 -7.41 -11.61
N PRO A 130 -15.41 -8.39 -10.70
CA PRO A 130 -16.07 -9.68 -10.88
C PRO A 130 -17.60 -9.52 -10.98
N ASP A 131 -18.24 -10.30 -11.85
CA ASP A 131 -19.70 -10.23 -12.09
C ASP A 131 -20.55 -10.48 -10.82
N ALA A 132 -19.97 -11.19 -9.83
CA ALA A 132 -20.63 -11.46 -8.56
C ALA A 132 -20.64 -10.25 -7.61
N CYS A 133 -19.77 -9.26 -7.83
CA CYS A 133 -19.60 -8.14 -6.90
C CYS A 133 -20.50 -6.97 -7.31
N ASP A 134 -21.18 -6.39 -6.32
CA ASP A 134 -21.95 -5.18 -6.51
C ASP A 134 -21.14 -3.92 -6.18
N LEU A 135 -21.60 -2.79 -6.72
CA LEU A 135 -21.03 -1.46 -6.50
C LEU A 135 -22.08 -0.53 -5.86
N ALA A 136 -23.07 -1.08 -5.15
CA ALA A 136 -24.29 -0.36 -4.80
C ALA A 136 -24.04 0.83 -3.88
N ASP A 137 -23.17 0.67 -2.88
CA ASP A 137 -22.82 1.73 -1.92
C ASP A 137 -21.50 2.44 -2.25
N GLY A 138 -20.78 1.97 -3.29
CA GLY A 138 -19.56 2.58 -3.81
C GLY A 138 -18.37 1.63 -3.89
N TYR A 139 -17.26 2.15 -4.41
CA TYR A 139 -15.99 1.42 -4.47
C TYR A 139 -14.84 2.27 -3.94
N PHE A 140 -13.76 1.60 -3.52
CA PHE A 140 -12.57 2.25 -3.01
C PHE A 140 -11.33 1.76 -3.75
N VAL A 141 -10.70 2.65 -4.51
CA VAL A 141 -9.48 2.34 -5.26
C VAL A 141 -8.31 2.38 -4.30
N VAL A 142 -7.74 1.21 -4.02
CA VAL A 142 -6.59 1.06 -3.14
C VAL A 142 -5.34 1.53 -3.89
N ALA A 143 -4.54 2.37 -3.23
CA ALA A 143 -3.32 2.94 -3.78
C ALA A 143 -2.31 1.83 -4.12
N ALA A 144 -1.57 2.03 -5.21
CA ALA A 144 -0.45 1.15 -5.55
C ALA A 144 0.74 1.39 -4.60
N PRO A 145 1.43 0.33 -4.15
CA PRO A 145 2.69 0.44 -3.40
C PRO A 145 3.84 1.03 -4.23
#